data_AF-A0A259U2Y4-F1
#
_entry.id   AF-A0A259U2Y4-F1
#
_cell.length_a   1.000
_cell.length_b   1.000
_cell.length_c   1.000
_cell.angle_alpha   90.00
_cell.angle_beta   90.00
_cell.angle_gamma   90.00
#
_symmetry.space_group_name_H-M   'P 1'
#
loop_
_entity.id
_entity.type
_entity.pdbx_description
1 polymer ?
#
loop_
_entity_poly.entity_id
_entity_poly.type
_entity_poly.pdbx_seq_one_letter_code
_entity_poly.pdbx_strand_id
1 'polypeptide(L)'
;MYRSILLALGLSLSLAVALAVTPDSSQAAVASPGATSDLIAELGQGCTVSIRGTNRGNRDIEIKLTRSKVKVRGGIWKRIDKVAGTVGGACTDDEVSVPNDRQTYSESCNLDLGCGSRRRYKFEIKRGGNTHIEYFPSSNGWTTSTTINLGDLNRHF
;
A
#
# COMPACT_ATOMS: atom_id res chain seq x y z
N MET A 1 61.77 -16.78 16.05
CA MET A 1 62.16 -17.35 14.74
C MET A 1 61.15 -16.90 13.70
N TYR A 2 61.67 -16.42 12.57
CA TYR A 2 60.99 -15.83 11.41
C TYR A 2 59.95 -16.78 10.77
N ARG A 3 58.85 -16.22 10.24
CA ARG A 3 58.66 -16.07 8.78
C ARG A 3 57.35 -15.33 8.42
N SER A 4 57.53 -14.37 7.52
CA SER A 4 56.57 -13.47 6.90
C SER A 4 55.73 -14.15 5.79
N ILE A 5 55.00 -13.33 4.99
CA ILE A 5 54.56 -13.52 3.58
C ILE A 5 53.08 -13.99 3.47
N LEU A 6 52.12 -13.43 2.70
CA LEU A 6 52.07 -12.48 1.57
C LEU A 6 50.65 -11.84 1.46
N LEU A 7 50.59 -10.59 0.98
CA LEU A 7 49.41 -9.91 0.45
C LEU A 7 48.84 -10.59 -0.81
N ALA A 8 47.53 -10.43 -1.05
CA ALA A 8 46.99 -10.30 -2.40
C ALA A 8 45.76 -9.36 -2.42
N LEU A 9 45.94 -8.18 -2.99
CA LEU A 9 44.91 -7.24 -3.43
C LEU A 9 44.18 -7.81 -4.65
N GLY A 10 42.84 -7.81 -4.62
CA GLY A 10 42.00 -8.11 -5.77
C GLY A 10 41.03 -6.96 -6.03
N LEU A 11 41.51 -5.93 -6.72
CA LEU A 11 40.71 -4.79 -7.19
C LEU A 11 40.11 -5.17 -8.57
N SER A 12 38.83 -5.51 -8.65
CA SER A 12 38.14 -5.70 -9.94
C SER A 12 37.39 -4.43 -10.33
N LEU A 13 37.98 -3.70 -11.25
CA LEU A 13 37.40 -2.57 -11.97
C LEU A 13 36.54 -3.13 -13.11
N SER A 14 35.25 -2.79 -13.19
CA SER A 14 34.40 -3.15 -14.34
C SER A 14 33.83 -1.90 -15.00
N LEU A 15 34.04 -1.87 -16.31
CA LEU A 15 33.91 -0.76 -17.26
C LEU A 15 32.43 -0.45 -17.54
N ALA A 16 32.05 0.82 -17.48
CA ALA A 16 30.75 1.31 -17.95
C ALA A 16 30.82 1.60 -19.46
N VAL A 17 29.90 1.03 -20.24
CA VAL A 17 29.68 1.39 -21.65
C VAL A 17 28.38 2.19 -21.73
N ALA A 18 28.50 3.48 -22.01
CA ALA A 18 27.39 4.35 -22.36
C ALA A 18 27.20 4.32 -23.88
N LEU A 19 26.05 3.85 -24.36
CA LEU A 19 25.63 4.04 -25.74
C LEU A 19 24.67 5.23 -25.78
N ALA A 20 25.18 6.34 -26.31
CA ALA A 20 24.36 7.47 -26.72
C ALA A 20 23.65 7.11 -28.04
N VAL A 21 22.32 7.14 -28.03
CA VAL A 21 21.50 7.10 -29.24
C VAL A 21 20.62 8.33 -29.20
N THR A 22 20.92 9.29 -30.07
CA THR A 22 19.98 10.34 -30.49
C THR A 22 19.48 9.98 -31.87
N PRO A 23 18.18 10.16 -32.13
CA PRO A 23 17.79 10.73 -33.40
C PRO A 23 16.88 11.95 -33.27
N ASP A 24 17.10 12.75 -34.30
CA ASP A 24 16.59 14.04 -34.71
C ASP A 24 15.05 14.21 -34.69
N SER A 25 14.72 15.49 -34.76
CA SER A 25 13.45 16.18 -34.68
C SER A 25 12.48 15.86 -35.81
N SER A 26 11.18 16.01 -35.51
CA SER A 26 10.06 16.43 -36.38
C SER A 26 8.94 15.40 -36.54
N GLN A 27 7.84 15.55 -35.79
CA GLN A 27 6.49 15.43 -36.37
C GLN A 27 5.38 15.90 -35.42
N ALA A 28 4.61 16.86 -35.94
CA ALA A 28 3.19 17.12 -35.73
C ALA A 28 2.64 17.15 -34.29
N ALA A 29 2.43 18.38 -33.81
CA ALA A 29 1.40 18.66 -32.81
C ALA A 29 0.03 18.34 -33.41
N VAL A 30 -0.49 17.14 -33.12
CA VAL A 30 -1.89 16.81 -33.33
C VAL A 30 -2.65 17.41 -32.16
N ALA A 31 -3.31 18.55 -32.40
CA ALA A 31 -4.33 19.05 -31.49
C ALA A 31 -5.43 17.99 -31.38
N SER A 32 -5.60 17.40 -30.19
CA SER A 32 -6.58 16.34 -29.98
C SER A 32 -7.96 16.91 -29.63
N PRO A 33 -9.01 16.44 -30.32
CA PRO A 33 -10.39 16.44 -29.95
C PRO A 33 -10.74 16.14 -28.49
N GLY A 34 -11.23 17.08 -27.69
CA GLY A 34 -12.17 16.69 -26.63
C GLY A 34 -11.64 16.65 -25.21
N ALA A 35 -11.53 17.83 -24.61
CA ALA A 35 -11.40 18.03 -23.17
C ALA A 35 -12.71 17.79 -22.39
N THR A 36 -13.50 16.76 -22.73
CA THR A 36 -14.78 16.47 -22.04
C THR A 36 -15.01 15.00 -21.69
N SER A 37 -14.08 14.08 -21.95
CA SER A 37 -14.19 12.67 -21.51
C SER A 37 -13.24 12.28 -20.37
N ASP A 38 -12.20 13.07 -20.09
CA ASP A 38 -11.19 12.69 -19.08
C ASP A 38 -11.68 12.81 -17.63
N LEU A 39 -12.76 13.56 -17.36
CA LEU A 39 -13.33 13.63 -16.01
C LEU A 39 -14.11 12.37 -15.60
N ILE A 40 -14.49 11.50 -16.55
CA ILE A 40 -15.22 10.26 -16.25
C ILE A 40 -14.25 9.06 -16.17
N ALA A 41 -13.07 9.14 -16.79
CA ALA A 41 -12.02 8.13 -16.69
C ALA A 41 -11.30 8.12 -15.32
N GLU A 42 -11.31 9.23 -14.58
CA GLU A 42 -10.77 9.31 -13.20
C GLU A 42 -11.67 8.65 -12.14
N LEU A 43 -12.91 8.27 -12.49
CA LEU A 43 -13.85 7.61 -11.59
C LEU A 43 -13.81 6.06 -11.67
N GLY A 44 -12.95 5.48 -12.51
CA GLY A 44 -13.07 4.06 -12.90
C GLY A 44 -11.83 3.18 -12.72
N GLN A 45 -10.74 3.68 -12.13
CA GLN A 45 -9.57 2.83 -11.86
C GLN A 45 -9.51 2.49 -10.37
N GLY A 46 -9.68 1.20 -10.08
CA GLY A 46 -9.47 0.63 -8.75
C GLY A 46 -8.08 0.97 -8.23
N CYS A 47 -8.01 1.35 -6.95
CA CYS A 47 -6.76 1.75 -6.32
C CYS A 47 -6.26 0.62 -5.45
N THR A 48 -5.08 0.11 -5.77
CA THR A 48 -4.39 -0.81 -4.87
C THR A 48 -3.93 -0.05 -3.63
N VAL A 49 -4.43 -0.46 -2.48
CA VAL A 49 -4.08 0.06 -1.17
C VAL A 49 -3.25 -0.99 -0.45
N SER A 50 -2.05 -0.63 0.00
CA SER A 50 -1.18 -1.48 0.81
C SER A 50 -1.43 -1.20 2.29
N ILE A 51 -1.95 -2.19 3.00
CA ILE A 51 -2.17 -2.14 4.45
C ILE A 51 -0.99 -2.84 5.13
N ARG A 52 -0.33 -2.14 6.04
CA ARG A 52 0.88 -2.60 6.71
C ARG A 52 0.76 -2.44 8.21
N GLY A 53 1.44 -3.31 8.93
CA GLY A 53 1.59 -3.21 10.37
C GLY A 53 2.68 -4.16 10.87
N THR A 54 3.06 -3.96 12.12
CA THR A 54 4.02 -4.82 12.83
C THR A 54 3.35 -5.36 14.08
N ASN A 55 3.73 -6.55 14.50
CA ASN A 55 3.32 -7.08 15.80
C ASN A 55 4.57 -7.29 16.65
N ARG A 56 4.80 -6.38 17.61
CA ARG A 56 5.89 -6.51 18.59
C ARG A 56 5.44 -7.15 19.90
N GLY A 57 4.21 -7.66 19.95
CA GLY A 57 3.63 -8.32 21.10
C GLY A 57 4.14 -9.74 21.30
N ASN A 58 3.46 -10.46 22.20
CA ASN A 58 3.74 -11.87 22.52
C ASN A 58 2.65 -12.83 22.02
N ARG A 59 1.63 -12.32 21.31
CA ARG A 59 0.53 -13.09 20.74
C ARG A 59 0.23 -12.58 19.34
N ASP A 60 -0.33 -13.46 18.52
CA ASP A 60 -0.77 -13.10 17.18
C ASP A 60 -1.94 -12.10 17.24
N ILE A 61 -1.97 -11.23 16.24
CA ILE A 61 -2.99 -10.20 16.10
C ILE A 61 -3.67 -10.38 14.76
N GLU A 62 -4.99 -10.39 14.77
CA GLU A 62 -5.81 -10.55 13.57
C GLU A 62 -6.37 -9.21 13.12
N ILE A 63 -6.34 -8.92 11.83
CA ILE A 63 -7.02 -7.77 11.24
C ILE A 63 -8.20 -8.29 10.44
N LYS A 64 -9.43 -8.03 10.90
CA LYS A 64 -10.66 -8.48 10.25
C LYS A 64 -10.99 -7.57 9.08
N LEU A 65 -10.44 -7.85 7.90
CA LEU A 65 -10.64 -7.05 6.69
C LEU A 65 -12.12 -7.00 6.27
N THR A 66 -12.84 -8.11 6.45
CA THR A 66 -14.29 -8.18 6.25
C THR A 66 -15.10 -7.22 7.13
N ARG A 67 -14.60 -6.89 8.32
CA ARG A 67 -15.29 -5.96 9.23
C ARG A 67 -14.76 -4.54 9.15
N SER A 68 -13.62 -4.39 8.49
CA SER A 68 -12.97 -3.11 8.25
C SER A 68 -13.73 -2.32 7.18
N LYS A 69 -13.68 -0.99 7.32
CA LYS A 69 -14.44 -0.06 6.49
C LYS A 69 -13.58 1.07 5.97
N VAL A 70 -13.98 1.61 4.83
CA VAL A 70 -13.41 2.79 4.19
C VAL A 70 -14.52 3.76 3.86
N LYS A 71 -14.23 5.05 4.01
CA LYS A 71 -15.12 6.15 3.70
C LYS A 71 -14.37 7.16 2.86
N VAL A 72 -14.98 7.60 1.76
CA VAL A 72 -14.53 8.78 1.01
C VAL A 72 -15.13 10.03 1.65
N ARG A 73 -14.41 11.16 1.63
CA ARG A 73 -14.88 12.42 2.20
C ARG A 73 -16.20 12.84 1.55
N GLY A 74 -17.21 13.12 2.38
CA GLY A 74 -18.58 13.40 1.93
C GLY A 74 -19.43 12.15 1.59
N GLY A 75 -18.83 10.97 1.53
CA GLY A 75 -19.54 9.71 1.26
C GLY A 75 -20.02 8.99 2.53
N ILE A 76 -20.37 7.71 2.36
CA ILE A 76 -20.74 6.79 3.45
C ILE A 76 -19.62 5.77 3.72
N TRP A 77 -19.68 5.09 4.87
CA TRP A 77 -18.79 3.98 5.16
C TRP A 77 -19.17 2.76 4.32
N LYS A 78 -18.21 2.23 3.57
CA LYS A 78 -18.29 0.97 2.82
C LYS A 78 -17.34 -0.06 3.43
N ARG A 79 -17.64 -1.34 3.28
CA ARG A 79 -16.72 -2.41 3.69
C ARG A 79 -15.55 -2.50 2.72
N ILE A 80 -14.35 -2.79 3.22
CA ILE A 80 -13.14 -2.88 2.39
C ILE A 80 -13.16 -4.14 1.51
N ASP A 81 -13.78 -5.23 1.98
CA ASP A 81 -13.95 -6.48 1.22
C ASP A 81 -15.15 -6.46 0.25
N LYS A 82 -16.06 -5.48 0.38
CA LYS A 82 -17.29 -5.37 -0.44
C LYS A 82 -17.43 -4.00 -1.08
N VAL A 83 -16.33 -3.40 -1.54
CA VAL A 83 -16.45 -2.19 -2.34
C VAL A 83 -17.16 -2.55 -3.65
N ALA A 84 -18.47 -2.29 -3.68
CA ALA A 84 -19.35 -2.71 -4.76
C ALA A 84 -18.98 -2.01 -6.08
N GLY A 85 -18.89 -2.80 -7.17
CA GLY A 85 -18.63 -2.31 -8.53
C GLY A 85 -17.56 -3.08 -9.30
N THR A 86 -16.75 -3.91 -8.63
CA THR A 86 -15.50 -4.42 -9.23
C THR A 86 -15.49 -5.94 -9.44
N VAL A 87 -15.25 -6.37 -10.68
CA VAL A 87 -14.70 -7.68 -11.01
C VAL A 87 -13.25 -7.68 -10.50
N GLY A 88 -12.96 -8.34 -9.37
CA GLY A 88 -11.59 -8.49 -8.84
C GLY A 88 -11.07 -7.39 -7.90
N GLY A 89 -11.93 -6.52 -7.35
CA GLY A 89 -11.54 -5.39 -6.49
C GLY A 89 -12.02 -5.49 -5.05
N ALA A 90 -11.30 -6.23 -4.21
CA ALA A 90 -11.48 -6.25 -2.76
C ALA A 90 -10.18 -6.68 -2.09
N CYS A 91 -10.08 -6.54 -0.77
CA CYS A 91 -9.17 -7.43 -0.04
C CYS A 91 -9.67 -8.87 -0.26
N THR A 92 -8.79 -9.78 -0.66
CA THR A 92 -9.16 -11.18 -0.91
C THR A 92 -9.37 -11.97 0.36
N ASP A 93 -8.65 -11.60 1.41
CA ASP A 93 -8.67 -12.31 2.68
C ASP A 93 -9.75 -11.76 3.61
N ASP A 94 -10.46 -12.68 4.28
CA ASP A 94 -11.45 -12.31 5.29
C ASP A 94 -10.79 -11.63 6.51
N GLU A 95 -9.59 -12.10 6.81
CA GLU A 95 -8.73 -11.68 7.91
C GLU A 95 -7.26 -11.90 7.58
N VAL A 96 -6.41 -11.07 8.16
CA VAL A 96 -4.96 -11.23 8.09
C VAL A 96 -4.44 -11.50 9.49
N SER A 97 -3.76 -12.64 9.66
CA SER A 97 -3.02 -12.94 10.89
C SER A 97 -1.62 -12.32 10.82
N VAL A 98 -1.28 -11.52 11.82
CA VAL A 98 0.02 -10.87 11.97
C VAL A 98 0.78 -11.57 13.09
N PRO A 99 1.73 -12.46 12.75
CA PRO A 99 2.45 -13.25 13.73
C PRO A 99 3.32 -12.38 14.64
N ASN A 100 3.61 -12.87 15.84
CA ASN A 100 4.47 -12.19 16.83
C ASN A 100 5.98 -12.26 16.51
N ASP A 101 6.36 -12.19 15.23
CA ASP A 101 7.74 -12.32 14.76
C ASP A 101 8.47 -10.97 14.55
N ARG A 102 7.80 -9.87 14.89
CA ARG A 102 8.26 -8.47 14.71
C ARG A 102 8.48 -8.06 13.25
N GLN A 103 8.08 -8.88 12.29
CA GLN A 103 8.13 -8.51 10.88
C GLN A 103 6.99 -7.54 10.54
N THR A 104 7.20 -6.78 9.46
CA THR A 104 6.14 -5.94 8.89
C THR A 104 5.34 -6.80 7.94
N TYR A 105 4.07 -7.05 8.26
CA TYR A 105 3.16 -7.63 7.29
C TYR A 105 2.72 -6.54 6.29
N SER A 106 2.40 -6.94 5.07
CA SER A 106 1.83 -6.05 4.06
C SER A 106 0.80 -6.81 3.23
N GLU A 107 -0.42 -6.30 3.19
CA GLU A 107 -1.53 -6.83 2.39
C GLU A 107 -1.98 -5.80 1.36
N SER A 108 -2.31 -6.21 0.14
CA SER A 108 -2.69 -5.29 -0.94
C SER A 108 -4.15 -5.50 -1.34
N CYS A 109 -4.97 -4.47 -1.14
CA CYS A 109 -6.39 -4.52 -1.47
C CYS A 109 -6.72 -3.58 -2.62
N ASN A 110 -7.36 -4.08 -3.67
CA ASN A 110 -7.84 -3.26 -4.78
C ASN A 110 -9.18 -2.62 -4.41
N LEU A 111 -9.21 -1.32 -4.16
CA LEU A 111 -10.40 -0.58 -3.75
C LEU A 111 -10.85 0.39 -4.84
N ASP A 112 -12.03 0.18 -5.39
CA ASP A 112 -12.64 1.06 -6.38
C ASP A 112 -13.26 2.31 -5.74
N LEU A 113 -12.39 3.25 -5.34
CA LEU A 113 -12.76 4.47 -4.61
C LEU A 113 -12.07 5.75 -5.13
N GLY A 114 -11.44 5.67 -6.31
CA GLY A 114 -10.73 6.76 -6.98
C GLY A 114 -9.44 7.20 -6.27
N CYS A 115 -8.28 7.16 -6.94
CA CYS A 115 -6.96 7.18 -6.26
C CYS A 115 -6.57 8.54 -5.68
N GLY A 116 -7.16 9.62 -6.19
CA GLY A 116 -7.03 10.97 -5.65
C GLY A 116 -8.00 11.30 -4.50
N SER A 117 -8.99 10.44 -4.24
CA SER A 117 -10.03 10.73 -3.24
C SER A 117 -9.47 10.75 -1.82
N ARG A 118 -9.86 11.78 -1.05
CA ARG A 118 -9.60 11.84 0.39
C ARG A 118 -10.43 10.77 1.10
N ARG A 119 -9.76 9.81 1.72
CA ARG A 119 -10.33 8.63 2.37
C ARG A 119 -10.00 8.56 3.85
N ARG A 120 -10.83 7.85 4.59
CA ARG A 120 -10.60 7.48 5.99
C ARG A 120 -10.93 6.00 6.14
N TYR A 121 -10.12 5.31 6.92
CA TYR A 121 -10.23 3.88 7.14
C TYR A 121 -10.56 3.59 8.60
N LYS A 122 -11.26 2.47 8.82
CA LYS A 122 -11.63 1.93 10.13
C LYS A 122 -11.29 0.44 10.11
N PHE A 123 -10.30 0.03 10.89
CA PHE A 123 -9.86 -1.35 10.99
C PHE A 123 -10.36 -1.99 12.27
N GLU A 124 -10.89 -3.21 12.17
CA GLU A 124 -11.17 -4.06 13.34
C GLU A 124 -9.99 -4.99 13.56
N ILE A 125 -9.31 -4.81 14.70
CA ILE A 125 -8.11 -5.55 15.08
C ILE A 125 -8.48 -6.42 16.29
N LYS A 126 -8.02 -7.68 16.33
CA LYS A 126 -8.30 -8.62 17.42
C LYS A 126 -7.04 -9.25 18.00
N ARG A 127 -7.04 -9.44 19.32
CA ARG A 127 -5.99 -10.19 20.04
C ARG A 127 -6.63 -11.04 21.15
N GLY A 128 -6.63 -12.36 20.96
CA GLY A 128 -7.12 -13.32 21.97
C GLY A 128 -8.52 -13.01 22.50
N GLY A 129 -9.47 -12.69 21.62
CA GLY A 129 -10.85 -12.35 21.96
C GLY A 129 -11.13 -10.86 22.20
N ASN A 130 -10.12 -10.05 22.49
CA ASN A 130 -10.26 -8.59 22.61
C ASN A 130 -10.36 -7.96 21.22
N THR A 131 -11.19 -6.93 21.08
CA THR A 131 -11.37 -6.19 19.82
C THR A 131 -11.03 -4.72 20.01
N HIS A 132 -10.18 -4.18 19.13
CA HIS A 132 -9.85 -2.76 19.04
C HIS A 132 -10.28 -2.21 17.67
N ILE A 133 -10.65 -0.93 17.65
CA ILE A 133 -11.00 -0.22 16.42
C ILE A 133 -9.95 0.87 16.17
N GLU A 134 -9.19 0.72 15.09
CA GLU A 134 -8.19 1.71 14.68
C GLU A 134 -8.68 2.53 13.50
N TYR A 135 -8.48 3.85 13.56
CA TYR A 135 -8.79 4.75 12.45
C TYR A 135 -7.51 5.25 11.80
N PHE A 136 -7.47 5.25 10.46
CA PHE A 136 -6.36 5.81 9.70
C PHE A 136 -6.84 6.94 8.77
N PRO A 137 -6.13 8.09 8.71
CA PRO A 137 -4.94 8.42 9.49
C PRO A 137 -5.26 8.80 10.96
N SER A 138 -6.51 9.14 11.27
CA SER A 138 -7.00 9.36 12.63
C SER A 138 -8.53 9.31 12.68
N SER A 139 -9.11 9.48 13.87
CA SER A 139 -10.57 9.49 14.08
C SER A 139 -11.31 10.61 13.36
N ASN A 140 -10.63 11.67 12.89
CA ASN A 140 -11.23 12.77 12.14
C ASN A 140 -10.42 13.15 10.88
N GLY A 141 -9.27 12.53 10.67
CA GLY A 141 -8.38 12.79 9.55
C GLY A 141 -8.82 12.10 8.27
N TRP A 142 -8.32 12.64 7.16
CA TRP A 142 -8.49 12.09 5.82
C TRP A 142 -7.12 12.02 5.16
N THR A 143 -6.93 11.02 4.30
CA THR A 143 -5.68 10.80 3.57
C THR A 143 -5.96 10.47 2.12
N THR A 144 -5.06 10.83 1.22
CA THR A 144 -5.03 10.31 -0.16
C THR A 144 -4.05 9.16 -0.32
N SER A 145 -3.26 8.86 0.72
CA SER A 145 -2.26 7.79 0.71
C SER A 145 -2.89 6.44 0.38
N THR A 146 -2.24 5.70 -0.50
CA THR A 146 -2.52 4.28 -0.78
C THR A 146 -1.71 3.36 0.11
N THR A 147 -0.75 3.88 0.89
CA THR A 147 -0.06 3.12 1.93
C THR A 147 -0.65 3.46 3.29
N ILE A 148 -1.20 2.45 3.95
CA ILE A 148 -1.80 2.53 5.28
C ILE A 148 -0.84 1.85 6.24
N ASN A 149 -0.17 2.63 7.08
CA ASN A 149 0.70 2.09 8.11
C ASN A 149 -0.03 2.14 9.45
N LEU A 150 -0.45 0.98 9.94
CA LEU A 150 -1.08 0.82 11.24
C LEU A 150 -0.06 0.81 12.39
N GLY A 151 1.25 0.84 12.11
CA GLY A 151 2.33 0.85 13.10
C GLY A 151 2.45 -0.47 13.87
N ASP A 152 2.86 -0.40 15.12
CA ASP A 152 2.82 -1.56 16.03
C ASP A 152 1.38 -1.81 16.49
N LEU A 153 0.79 -2.92 16.06
CA LEU A 153 -0.59 -3.31 16.36
C LEU A 153 -0.76 -3.69 17.84
N ASN A 154 0.31 -4.13 18.50
CA ASN A 154 0.25 -4.53 19.89
C ASN A 154 0.01 -3.34 20.84
N ARG A 155 0.27 -2.10 20.40
CA ARG A 155 0.04 -0.89 21.21
C ARG A 155 -1.42 -0.67 21.63
N HIS A 156 -2.34 -1.38 20.97
CA HIS A 156 -3.78 -1.24 21.17
C HIS A 156 -4.34 -2.15 22.26
N PHE A 157 -3.51 -2.98 22.89
CA PHE A 157 -3.96 -4.01 23.81
C PHE A 157 -2.97 -4.28 24.94
#